data_AF-A0A6I5NDL6-F1
#
_entry.id   AF-A0A6I5NDL6-F1
#
_cell.length_a   1.000
_cell.length_b   1.000
_cell.length_c   1.000
_cell.angle_alpha   90.00
_cell.angle_beta   90.00
_cell.angle_gamma   90.00
#
_symmetry.space_group_name_H-M   'P 1'
#
loop_
_entity.id
_entity.type
_entity.pdbx_description
1 polymer ?
#
loop_
_entity_poly.entity_id
_entity_poly.type
_entity_poly.pdbx_seq_one_letter_code
_entity_poly.pdbx_strand_id
1 'polypeptide(L)'
;MTKLLILLLTLGWTGSAVACTSLPSSTAPKEPIAAVPNDTIALPDLQTDYRSPNGQYQFVVSAVDGWQTPRAVGQLYSLQSGQTLLWEKPLPQAYGPRFAVVTPAGDVILFDEQLNIASPYAVMVLDAAGEAIAQHSFDDIQALLAQPRAEIVEQAAIGWWIETPPAWDAQLEQVRLSAAGTSLAVTSDGHLQLETAP
;
A
#
# COMPACT_ATOMS: atom_id res chain seq x y z
N MET A 1 -25.10 62.24 42.99
CA MET A 1 -26.11 63.25 43.39
C MET A 1 -27.01 63.48 42.18
N THR A 2 -28.23 62.93 42.17
CA THR A 2 -29.51 63.68 42.40
C THR A 2 -29.89 64.47 41.11
N LYS A 3 -30.91 64.22 40.29
CA LYS A 3 -32.40 64.05 40.39
C LYS A 3 -32.88 63.70 38.95
N LEU A 4 -33.71 62.70 38.64
CA LEU A 4 -35.19 62.57 38.70
C LEU A 4 -36.05 63.77 38.22
N LEU A 5 -36.75 63.62 37.07
CA LEU A 5 -38.17 63.97 36.73
C LEU A 5 -38.38 63.75 35.21
N ILE A 6 -39.18 62.81 34.67
CA ILE A 6 -40.65 62.57 34.64
C ILE A 6 -41.50 63.69 33.97
N LEU A 7 -42.11 63.39 32.80
CA LEU A 7 -43.55 63.52 32.40
C LEU A 7 -43.64 63.34 30.84
N LEU A 8 -44.19 62.24 30.30
CA LEU A 8 -45.61 61.91 29.99
C LEU A 8 -46.14 62.51 28.68
N LEU A 9 -46.77 61.64 27.86
CA LEU A 9 -48.00 61.82 27.04
C LEU A 9 -48.00 60.73 25.93
N THR A 10 -48.62 59.55 26.11
CA THR A 10 -50.05 59.17 26.06
C THR A 10 -50.57 58.73 24.69
N LEU A 11 -51.24 57.58 24.75
CA LEU A 11 -52.38 57.08 23.98
C LEU A 11 -52.16 56.57 22.55
N GLY A 12 -52.38 55.27 22.40
CA GLY A 12 -52.69 54.58 21.16
C GLY A 12 -53.22 53.18 21.47
N TRP A 13 -54.54 53.08 21.62
CA TRP A 13 -55.28 51.86 21.93
C TRP A 13 -55.72 51.23 20.60
N THR A 14 -55.27 50.02 20.27
CA THR A 14 -56.00 49.11 19.37
C THR A 14 -55.60 47.67 19.71
N GLY A 15 -56.61 46.86 20.06
CA GLY A 15 -56.43 45.42 20.13
C GLY A 15 -56.20 44.86 18.73
N SER A 16 -55.51 43.72 18.65
CA SER A 16 -55.73 42.78 17.56
C SER A 16 -55.30 41.38 17.97
N ALA A 17 -56.11 40.44 17.49
CA ALA A 17 -56.21 39.04 17.82
C ALA A 17 -54.88 38.26 17.70
N VAL A 18 -54.76 37.25 18.56
CA VAL A 18 -53.85 36.14 18.41
C VAL A 18 -54.26 35.36 17.14
N ALA A 19 -53.50 35.53 16.06
CA ALA A 19 -53.56 34.64 14.92
C ALA A 19 -52.41 33.64 15.04
N CYS A 20 -52.72 32.40 15.43
CA CYS A 20 -51.84 31.25 15.24
C CYS A 20 -51.55 31.14 13.74
N THR A 21 -50.38 31.58 13.32
CA THR A 21 -49.93 31.36 11.95
C THR A 21 -49.11 30.07 11.97
N SER A 22 -49.69 29.01 11.39
CA SER A 22 -49.04 27.72 11.19
C SER A 22 -47.75 27.89 10.38
N LEU A 23 -46.65 27.32 10.87
CA LEU A 23 -45.39 27.22 10.14
C LEU A 23 -45.63 26.52 8.78
N PRO A 24 -45.03 27.00 7.67
CA PRO A 24 -45.07 26.26 6.42
C PRO A 24 -44.21 25.00 6.58
N SER A 25 -44.82 23.83 6.42
CA SER A 25 -44.11 22.57 6.18
C SER A 25 -43.33 22.69 4.87
N SER A 26 -42.04 22.99 4.98
CA SER A 26 -41.11 22.90 3.86
C SER A 26 -40.84 21.41 3.62
N THR A 27 -41.59 20.82 2.69
CA THR A 27 -41.26 19.50 2.14
C THR A 27 -40.11 19.68 1.15
N ALA A 28 -38.89 19.83 1.67
CA ALA A 28 -37.70 19.73 0.84
C ALA A 28 -37.64 18.29 0.26
N PRO A 29 -37.39 18.11 -1.05
CA PRO A 29 -37.13 16.79 -1.59
C PRO A 29 -35.92 16.21 -0.86
N LYS A 30 -36.12 15.07 -0.19
CA LYS A 30 -35.06 14.30 0.45
C LYS A 30 -34.13 13.81 -0.66
N GLU A 31 -33.04 14.54 -0.88
CA GLU A 31 -31.95 14.11 -1.74
C GLU A 31 -31.61 12.65 -1.37
N PRO A 32 -31.53 11.73 -2.35
CA PRO A 32 -31.06 10.39 -2.08
C PRO A 32 -29.70 10.53 -1.43
N ILE A 33 -29.56 10.06 -0.19
CA ILE A 33 -28.26 9.97 0.48
C ILE A 33 -27.42 9.10 -0.46
N ALA A 34 -26.44 9.71 -1.11
CA ALA A 34 -25.49 8.98 -1.94
C ALA A 34 -24.93 7.84 -1.08
N ALA A 35 -24.99 6.61 -1.61
CA ALA A 35 -24.45 5.46 -0.91
C ALA A 35 -23.01 5.79 -0.49
N VAL A 36 -22.74 5.74 0.81
CA VAL A 36 -21.38 5.84 1.33
C VAL A 36 -20.61 4.69 0.66
N PRO A 37 -19.55 4.96 -0.10
CA PRO A 37 -18.72 3.91 -0.65
C PRO A 37 -18.30 3.00 0.49
N ASN A 38 -18.52 1.69 0.34
CA ASN A 38 -18.08 0.73 1.34
C ASN A 38 -16.55 0.82 1.38
N ASP A 39 -16.00 1.33 2.49
CA ASP A 39 -14.56 1.52 2.70
C ASP A 39 -13.92 0.18 3.04
N THR A 40 -13.94 -0.74 2.06
CA THR A 40 -13.39 -2.08 2.19
C THR A 40 -12.29 -2.28 1.17
N ILE A 41 -11.09 -2.55 1.65
CA ILE A 41 -9.96 -2.95 0.82
C ILE A 41 -10.11 -4.44 0.52
N ALA A 42 -9.95 -4.83 -0.75
CA ALA A 42 -9.90 -6.24 -1.11
C ALA A 42 -8.63 -6.86 -0.53
N LEU A 43 -8.78 -7.97 0.21
CA LEU A 43 -7.64 -8.75 0.68
C LEU A 43 -6.91 -9.40 -0.51
N PRO A 44 -5.60 -9.69 -0.39
CA PRO A 44 -4.88 -10.37 -1.45
C PRO A 44 -5.40 -11.79 -1.65
N ASP A 45 -5.00 -12.40 -2.76
CA ASP A 45 -5.26 -13.81 -3.00
C ASP A 45 -4.70 -14.67 -1.86
N LEU A 46 -5.40 -15.77 -1.55
CA LEU A 46 -4.97 -16.68 -0.48
C LEU A 46 -3.64 -17.37 -0.79
N GLN A 47 -3.28 -17.44 -2.06
CA GLN A 47 -2.02 -18.00 -2.54
C GLN A 47 -1.55 -17.29 -3.81
N THR A 48 -0.25 -17.06 -3.91
CA THR A 48 0.40 -16.53 -5.11
C THR A 48 1.68 -17.30 -5.38
N ASP A 49 1.91 -17.65 -6.65
CA ASP A 49 3.04 -18.48 -7.09
C ASP A 49 3.98 -17.68 -7.99
N TYR A 50 5.28 -17.82 -7.76
CA TYR A 50 6.36 -17.19 -8.53
C TYR A 50 7.34 -18.26 -8.98
N ARG A 51 7.73 -18.24 -10.26
CA ARG A 51 8.65 -19.23 -10.83
C ARG A 51 9.94 -18.59 -11.30
N SER A 52 11.05 -19.28 -11.07
CA SER A 52 12.35 -18.87 -11.60
C SER A 52 12.37 -18.97 -13.13
N PRO A 53 13.11 -18.11 -13.85
CA PRO A 53 13.20 -18.14 -15.31
C PRO A 53 13.65 -19.48 -15.92
N ASN A 54 14.52 -20.22 -15.22
CA ASN A 54 14.98 -21.55 -15.65
C ASN A 54 14.03 -22.70 -15.29
N GLY A 55 12.89 -22.39 -14.66
CA GLY A 55 11.88 -23.36 -14.23
C GLY A 55 12.30 -24.28 -13.08
N GLN A 56 13.45 -24.04 -12.43
CA GLN A 56 13.99 -24.95 -11.42
C GLN A 56 13.49 -24.66 -10.00
N TYR A 57 12.91 -23.48 -9.76
CA TYR A 57 12.41 -23.08 -8.46
C TYR A 57 11.01 -22.48 -8.55
N GLN A 58 10.24 -22.70 -7.49
CA GLN A 58 8.92 -22.09 -7.29
C GLN A 58 8.84 -21.54 -5.88
N PHE A 59 8.54 -20.24 -5.76
CA PHE A 59 8.23 -19.59 -4.50
C PHE A 59 6.72 -19.39 -4.38
N VAL A 60 6.16 -19.73 -3.23
CA VAL A 60 4.74 -19.63 -2.94
C VAL A 60 4.55 -18.75 -1.72
N VAL A 61 3.66 -17.77 -1.84
CA VAL A 61 3.17 -16.94 -0.72
C VAL A 61 1.76 -17.40 -0.41
N SER A 62 1.46 -17.69 0.86
CA SER A 62 0.13 -18.16 1.26
C SER A 62 -0.37 -17.54 2.56
N ALA A 63 -1.69 -17.40 2.65
CA ALA A 63 -2.44 -17.04 3.84
C ALA A 63 -3.00 -18.29 4.51
N VAL A 64 -2.18 -18.96 5.32
CA VAL A 64 -2.51 -20.27 5.91
C VAL A 64 -3.78 -20.26 6.77
N ASP A 65 -4.18 -19.10 7.30
CA ASP A 65 -5.38 -18.92 8.13
C ASP A 65 -6.53 -18.20 7.40
N GLY A 66 -6.42 -18.01 6.08
CA GLY A 66 -7.43 -17.28 5.30
C GLY A 66 -7.47 -15.78 5.61
N TRP A 67 -6.33 -15.18 5.96
CA TRP A 67 -6.20 -13.77 6.38
C TRP A 67 -6.94 -13.43 7.68
N GLN A 68 -7.15 -14.42 8.57
CA GLN A 68 -7.56 -14.14 9.95
C GLN A 68 -6.50 -13.34 10.70
N THR A 69 -5.24 -13.50 10.32
CA THR A 69 -4.13 -12.64 10.70
C THR A 69 -3.47 -12.05 9.44
N PRO A 70 -2.82 -10.88 9.52
CA PRO A 70 -2.12 -10.27 8.39
C PRO A 70 -0.76 -10.94 8.10
N ARG A 71 -0.61 -12.24 8.38
CA ARG A 71 0.67 -12.96 8.30
C ARG A 71 0.65 -13.90 7.11
N ALA A 72 1.54 -13.66 6.16
CA ALA A 72 1.79 -14.58 5.07
C ALA A 72 2.91 -15.57 5.43
N VAL A 73 2.87 -16.75 4.82
CA VAL A 73 3.93 -17.75 4.86
C VAL A 73 4.54 -17.87 3.47
N GLY A 74 5.88 -17.82 3.40
CA GLY A 74 6.65 -18.06 2.19
C GLY A 74 7.20 -19.48 2.17
N GLN A 75 7.12 -20.15 1.03
CA GLN A 75 7.66 -21.48 0.79
C GLN A 75 8.47 -21.50 -0.50
N LEU A 76 9.70 -21.99 -0.47
CA LEU A 76 10.50 -22.22 -1.68
C LEU A 76 10.60 -23.70 -1.99
N TYR A 77 10.36 -24.06 -3.24
CA TYR A 77 10.48 -25.41 -3.75
C TYR A 77 11.55 -25.49 -4.84
N SER A 78 12.36 -26.55 -4.83
CA SER A 78 13.12 -27.01 -5.99
C SER A 78 12.22 -27.91 -6.85
N LEU A 79 12.33 -27.77 -8.17
CA LEU A 79 11.58 -28.53 -9.18
C LEU A 79 12.49 -29.49 -9.99
N GLN A 80 13.79 -29.52 -9.72
CA GLN A 80 14.80 -30.30 -10.47
C GLN A 80 14.52 -31.80 -10.51
N SER A 81 14.05 -32.37 -9.39
CA SER A 81 13.79 -33.81 -9.22
C SER A 81 12.36 -34.05 -8.73
N GLY A 82 11.42 -33.26 -9.24
CA GLY A 82 10.08 -33.12 -8.66
C GLY A 82 10.03 -31.98 -7.64
N GLN A 83 8.87 -31.79 -7.00
CA GLN A 83 8.64 -30.68 -6.07
C GLN A 83 9.17 -31.00 -4.67
N THR A 84 10.33 -30.42 -4.32
CA THR A 84 10.97 -30.57 -3.01
C THR A 84 10.94 -29.26 -2.26
N LEU A 85 10.34 -29.24 -1.06
CA LEU A 85 10.36 -28.06 -0.18
C LEU A 85 11.79 -27.83 0.32
N LEU A 86 12.33 -26.64 0.07
CA LEU A 86 13.64 -26.21 0.55
C LEU A 86 13.53 -25.52 1.91
N TRP A 87 12.59 -24.58 2.02
CA TRP A 87 12.30 -23.88 3.27
C TRP A 87 10.87 -23.35 3.30
N GLU A 88 10.37 -23.14 4.51
CA GLU A 88 9.08 -22.53 4.82
C GLU A 88 9.25 -21.60 6.03
N LYS A 89 8.78 -20.36 5.93
CA LYS A 89 8.78 -19.44 7.08
C LYS A 89 7.71 -18.33 6.98
N PRO A 90 7.30 -17.76 8.12
CA PRO A 90 6.52 -16.52 8.12
C PRO A 90 7.30 -15.39 7.44
N LEU A 91 6.60 -14.59 6.64
CA LEU A 91 7.17 -13.39 6.01
C LEU A 91 6.91 -12.16 6.91
N PRO A 92 7.86 -11.21 6.96
CA PRO A 92 7.70 -10.01 7.78
C PRO A 92 6.73 -8.98 7.17
N GLN A 93 6.46 -9.04 5.85
CA GLN A 93 5.49 -8.17 5.17
C GLN A 93 4.05 -8.50 5.60
N ALA A 94 3.29 -7.47 5.98
CA ALA A 94 1.88 -7.63 6.31
C ALA A 94 1.09 -7.98 5.05
N TYR A 95 0.35 -9.10 5.12
CA TYR A 95 -0.33 -9.71 3.96
C TYR A 95 0.60 -10.18 2.84
N GLY A 96 1.90 -10.34 3.12
CA GLY A 96 2.90 -10.76 2.15
C GLY A 96 3.38 -9.63 1.23
N PRO A 97 4.41 -9.89 0.41
CA PRO A 97 4.90 -8.93 -0.56
C PRO A 97 3.92 -8.79 -1.72
N ARG A 98 3.93 -7.62 -2.37
CA ARG A 98 3.13 -7.40 -3.57
C ARG A 98 3.71 -8.12 -4.79
N PHE A 99 5.03 -8.19 -4.87
CA PHE A 99 5.74 -8.93 -5.90
C PHE A 99 6.86 -9.77 -5.29
N ALA A 100 7.17 -10.88 -5.95
CA ALA A 100 8.40 -11.62 -5.71
C ALA A 100 9.03 -12.01 -7.04
N VAL A 101 10.36 -12.08 -7.06
CA VAL A 101 11.14 -12.61 -8.17
C VAL A 101 12.04 -13.71 -7.64
N VAL A 102 12.01 -14.87 -8.31
CA VAL A 102 12.87 -16.01 -7.97
C VAL A 102 14.02 -16.06 -8.98
N THR A 103 15.26 -16.00 -8.51
CA THR A 103 16.43 -16.02 -9.38
C THR A 103 16.68 -17.43 -9.94
N PRO A 104 17.47 -17.59 -11.02
CA PRO A 104 17.89 -18.91 -11.48
C PRO A 104 18.68 -19.74 -10.45
N ALA A 105 19.27 -19.09 -9.44
CA ALA A 105 20.01 -19.73 -8.36
C ALA A 105 19.11 -20.16 -7.18
N GLY A 106 17.84 -19.72 -7.16
CA GLY A 106 16.89 -20.03 -6.09
C GLY A 106 16.78 -18.96 -5.01
N ASP A 107 17.43 -17.81 -5.17
CA ASP A 107 17.23 -16.66 -4.29
C ASP A 107 15.86 -16.03 -4.57
N VAL A 108 15.28 -15.39 -3.55
CA VAL A 108 13.95 -14.77 -3.63
C VAL A 108 14.06 -13.31 -3.25
N ILE A 109 13.70 -12.43 -4.18
CA ILE A 109 13.65 -10.98 -3.98
C ILE A 109 12.19 -10.58 -3.84
N LEU A 110 11.82 -10.05 -2.67
CA LEU A 110 10.47 -9.66 -2.29
C LEU A 110 10.34 -8.13 -2.35
N PHE A 111 9.24 -7.64 -2.92
CA PHE A 111 8.91 -6.22 -3.00
C PHE A 111 7.58 -5.97 -2.30
N ASP A 112 7.60 -5.20 -1.22
CA ASP A 112 6.42 -4.94 -0.40
C ASP A 112 5.72 -3.64 -0.81
N GLU A 113 4.48 -3.77 -1.26
CA GLU A 113 3.56 -2.67 -1.56
C GLU A 113 2.10 -3.10 -1.38
N GLN A 114 1.86 -4.15 -0.56
CA GLN A 114 0.55 -4.80 -0.51
C GLN A 114 -0.52 -3.92 0.13
N LEU A 115 -0.10 -3.13 1.14
CA LEU A 115 -0.98 -2.22 1.87
C LEU A 115 -0.92 -0.78 1.35
N ASN A 116 -0.12 -0.50 0.32
CA ASN A 116 0.19 0.86 -0.14
C ASN A 116 0.53 1.76 1.07
N ILE A 117 1.51 1.36 1.88
CA ILE A 117 2.13 2.15 2.95
C ILE A 117 3.65 2.01 2.82
N ALA A 118 4.41 3.00 3.28
CA ALA A 118 5.86 2.87 3.31
C ALA A 118 6.30 1.69 4.19
N SER A 119 6.90 0.70 3.55
CA SER A 119 7.28 -0.55 4.19
C SER A 119 8.69 -0.49 4.80
N PRO A 120 8.91 -1.02 6.01
CA PRO A 120 10.25 -1.30 6.52
C PRO A 120 10.93 -2.48 5.80
N TYR A 121 10.21 -3.21 4.96
CA TYR A 121 10.67 -4.35 4.16
C TYR A 121 10.37 -4.13 2.67
N ALA A 122 10.50 -2.89 2.18
CA ALA A 122 10.18 -2.49 0.82
C ALA A 122 10.89 -3.37 -0.23
N VAL A 123 12.16 -3.72 0.01
CA VAL A 123 12.86 -4.79 -0.70
C VAL A 123 13.49 -5.74 0.32
N MET A 124 13.32 -7.04 0.15
CA MET A 124 13.98 -8.05 0.98
C MET A 124 14.54 -9.15 0.08
N VAL A 125 15.79 -9.55 0.32
CA VAL A 125 16.44 -10.63 -0.42
C VAL A 125 16.68 -11.80 0.51
N LEU A 126 16.16 -12.95 0.11
CA LEU A 126 16.36 -14.24 0.76
C LEU A 126 17.23 -15.11 -0.12
N ASP A 127 18.23 -15.77 0.44
CA ASP A 127 19.00 -16.78 -0.28
C ASP A 127 18.18 -18.07 -0.51
N ALA A 128 18.75 -19.03 -1.24
CA ALA A 128 18.13 -20.33 -1.48
C ALA A 128 17.87 -21.17 -0.21
N ALA A 129 18.52 -20.86 0.93
CA ALA A 129 18.25 -21.48 2.22
C ALA A 129 17.14 -20.75 3.01
N GLY A 130 16.69 -19.60 2.52
CA GLY A 130 15.66 -18.78 3.12
C GLY A 130 16.23 -17.80 4.14
N GLU A 131 17.54 -17.58 4.20
CA GLU A 131 18.16 -16.59 5.08
C GLU A 131 18.11 -15.20 4.46
N ALA A 132 17.83 -14.20 5.29
CA ALA A 132 17.78 -12.81 4.84
C ALA A 132 19.21 -12.27 4.65
N ILE A 133 19.58 -11.99 3.41
CA ILE A 133 20.91 -11.45 3.07
C ILE A 133 20.89 -9.95 2.83
N ALA A 134 19.72 -9.37 2.51
CA ALA A 134 19.51 -7.93 2.48
C ALA A 134 18.08 -7.54 2.81
N GLN A 135 17.93 -6.34 3.35
CA GLN A 135 16.65 -5.69 3.61
C GLN A 135 16.83 -4.18 3.40
N HIS A 136 15.92 -3.60 2.63
CA HIS A 136 15.84 -2.16 2.38
C HIS A 136 14.43 -1.68 2.73
N SER A 137 14.36 -0.65 3.55
CA SER A 137 13.13 0.07 3.85
C SER A 137 12.79 1.06 2.74
N PHE A 138 11.55 1.57 2.73
CA PHE A 138 11.19 2.68 1.84
C PHE A 138 12.10 3.90 2.03
N ASP A 139 12.58 4.17 3.25
CA ASP A 139 13.48 5.29 3.50
C ASP A 139 14.85 5.07 2.85
N ASP A 140 15.33 3.81 2.75
CA ASP A 140 16.54 3.46 2.00
C ASP A 140 16.33 3.66 0.49
N ILE A 141 15.16 3.28 -0.03
CA ILE A 141 14.77 3.56 -1.43
C ILE A 141 14.76 5.06 -1.69
N GLN A 142 14.13 5.84 -0.81
CA GLN A 142 14.07 7.29 -0.93
C GLN A 142 15.47 7.92 -0.92
N ALA A 143 16.34 7.47 -0.01
CA ALA A 143 17.71 7.95 0.08
C ALA A 143 18.50 7.66 -1.20
N LEU A 144 18.31 6.48 -1.80
CA LEU A 144 18.95 6.11 -3.06
C LEU A 144 18.45 6.94 -4.25
N LEU A 145 17.13 7.16 -4.34
CA LEU A 145 16.52 7.97 -5.41
C LEU A 145 16.87 9.46 -5.29
N ALA A 146 17.31 9.90 -4.10
CA ALA A 146 17.62 11.30 -3.79
C ALA A 146 16.46 12.27 -4.10
N GLN A 147 15.22 11.79 -3.96
CA GLN A 147 14.00 12.57 -4.20
C GLN A 147 13.17 12.75 -2.91
N PRO A 148 12.37 13.82 -2.81
CA PRO A 148 11.38 13.96 -1.76
C PRO A 148 10.34 12.83 -1.80
N ARG A 149 9.94 12.35 -0.63
CA ARG A 149 8.90 11.33 -0.46
C ARG A 149 7.62 11.60 -1.26
N ALA A 150 7.16 12.85 -1.28
CA ALA A 150 5.94 13.23 -1.98
C ALA A 150 6.06 13.02 -3.50
N GLU A 151 7.22 13.34 -4.08
CA GLU A 151 7.46 13.19 -5.52
C GLU A 151 7.56 11.72 -5.94
N ILE A 152 8.15 10.87 -5.09
CA ILE A 152 8.21 9.42 -5.31
C ILE A 152 6.80 8.82 -5.33
N VAL A 153 5.96 9.18 -4.35
CA VAL A 153 4.59 8.69 -4.24
C VAL A 153 3.71 9.19 -5.40
N GLU A 154 3.89 10.43 -5.83
CA GLU A 154 3.15 11.00 -6.97
C GLU A 154 3.47 10.29 -8.29
N GLN A 155 4.71 9.84 -8.46
CA GLN A 155 5.15 9.13 -9.65
C GLN A 155 4.83 7.62 -9.62
N ALA A 156 4.66 7.04 -8.43
CA ALA A 156 4.37 5.63 -8.26
C ALA A 156 3.05 5.25 -8.97
N ALA A 157 3.10 4.23 -9.81
CA ALA A 157 1.91 3.63 -10.42
C ALA A 157 1.35 2.48 -9.56
N ILE A 158 2.18 1.93 -8.68
CA ILE A 158 1.91 0.76 -7.86
C ILE A 158 2.44 1.01 -6.45
N GLY A 159 1.53 1.13 -5.48
CA GLY A 159 1.91 1.37 -4.10
C GLY A 159 2.58 2.74 -3.91
N TRP A 160 3.67 2.77 -3.15
CA TRP A 160 4.35 3.99 -2.71
C TRP A 160 5.52 4.44 -3.60
N TRP A 161 6.15 3.52 -4.35
CA TRP A 161 7.36 3.86 -5.10
C TRP A 161 7.56 3.07 -6.39
N ILE A 162 6.78 2.02 -6.64
CA ILE A 162 6.97 1.17 -7.82
C ILE A 162 6.16 1.76 -8.98
N GLU A 163 6.81 1.95 -10.13
CA GLU A 163 6.14 2.36 -11.37
C GLU A 163 5.84 1.15 -12.27
N THR A 164 6.81 0.25 -12.39
CA THR A 164 6.67 -0.96 -13.20
C THR A 164 6.95 -2.19 -12.37
N PRO A 165 6.21 -3.29 -12.57
CA PRO A 165 6.49 -4.53 -11.86
C PRO A 165 7.95 -4.97 -12.02
N PRO A 166 8.58 -5.49 -10.95
CA PRO A 166 9.94 -5.99 -11.00
C PRO A 166 10.05 -7.21 -11.93
N ALA A 167 11.12 -7.28 -12.70
CA ALA A 167 11.39 -8.38 -13.62
C ALA A 167 12.87 -8.79 -13.59
N TRP A 168 13.15 -10.08 -13.76
CA TRP A 168 14.50 -10.59 -13.89
C TRP A 168 15.11 -10.23 -15.26
N ASP A 169 16.28 -9.61 -15.25
CA ASP A 169 17.13 -9.38 -16.42
C ASP A 169 18.24 -10.44 -16.45
N ALA A 170 18.14 -11.36 -17.41
CA ALA A 170 19.05 -12.51 -17.50
C ALA A 170 20.45 -12.13 -18.03
N GLN A 171 20.59 -10.98 -18.69
CA GLN A 171 21.85 -10.52 -19.24
C GLN A 171 22.71 -9.86 -18.15
N LEU A 172 22.05 -9.15 -17.25
CA LEU A 172 22.70 -8.42 -16.16
C LEU A 172 22.64 -9.15 -14.81
N GLU A 173 21.94 -10.30 -14.75
CA GLU A 173 21.75 -11.12 -13.54
C GLU A 173 21.20 -10.33 -12.35
N GLN A 174 20.22 -9.46 -12.63
CA GLN A 174 19.61 -8.58 -11.63
C GLN A 174 18.11 -8.44 -11.87
N VAL A 175 17.38 -8.02 -10.84
CA VAL A 175 15.98 -7.63 -10.94
C VAL A 175 15.90 -6.14 -11.23
N ARG A 176 15.10 -5.77 -12.22
CA ARG A 176 14.90 -4.39 -12.66
C ARG A 176 13.47 -3.94 -12.43
N LEU A 177 13.33 -2.70 -12.02
CA LEU A 177 12.05 -1.99 -11.92
C LEU A 177 12.25 -0.50 -12.12
N SER A 178 11.17 0.21 -12.42
CA SER A 178 11.16 1.68 -12.42
C SER A 178 10.58 2.22 -11.13
N ALA A 179 11.15 3.31 -10.64
CA ALA A 179 10.70 4.06 -9.47
C ALA A 179 11.11 5.53 -9.61
N ALA A 180 10.16 6.44 -9.39
CA ALA A 180 10.38 7.88 -9.43
C ALA A 180 11.15 8.38 -10.67
N GLY A 181 10.73 7.94 -11.86
CA GLY A 181 11.26 8.34 -13.15
C GLY A 181 12.63 7.77 -13.48
N THR A 182 13.17 6.87 -12.66
CA THR A 182 14.46 6.20 -12.88
C THR A 182 14.34 4.69 -12.80
N SER A 183 15.37 3.98 -13.29
CA SER A 183 15.44 2.53 -13.20
C SER A 183 16.31 2.13 -12.00
N LEU A 184 15.78 1.19 -11.22
CA LEU A 184 16.44 0.55 -10.10
C LEU A 184 16.82 -0.88 -10.47
N ALA A 185 17.93 -1.33 -9.94
CA ALA A 185 18.38 -2.71 -10.00
C ALA A 185 18.61 -3.28 -8.60
N VAL A 186 18.20 -4.54 -8.41
CA VAL A 186 18.49 -5.34 -7.22
C VAL A 186 19.23 -6.60 -7.68
N THR A 187 20.46 -6.77 -7.21
CA THR A 187 21.26 -7.98 -7.46
C THR A 187 20.88 -9.10 -6.50
N SER A 188 21.24 -10.35 -6.82
CA SER A 188 20.94 -11.51 -5.98
C SER A 188 21.68 -11.50 -4.63
N ASP A 189 22.78 -10.79 -4.50
CA ASP A 189 23.46 -10.55 -3.22
C ASP A 189 22.84 -9.39 -2.40
N GLY A 190 21.79 -8.77 -2.93
CA GLY A 190 20.98 -7.79 -2.24
C GLY A 190 21.48 -6.35 -2.34
N HIS A 191 22.44 -6.05 -3.22
CA HIS A 191 22.76 -4.67 -3.54
C HIS A 191 21.64 -4.01 -4.34
N LEU A 192 21.22 -2.84 -3.86
CA LEU A 192 20.25 -1.97 -4.51
C LEU A 192 21.00 -0.78 -5.13
N GLN A 193 20.76 -0.51 -6.41
CA GLN A 193 21.46 0.55 -7.14
C GLN A 193 20.56 1.23 -8.18
N LEU A 194 20.89 2.49 -8.49
CA LEU A 194 20.34 3.16 -9.67
C LEU A 194 21.02 2.59 -10.92
N GLU A 195 20.25 2.32 -11.97
CA GLU A 195 20.86 2.08 -13.26
C GLU A 195 21.28 3.42 -13.87
N THR A 196 22.55 3.51 -14.25
CA THR A 196 23.00 4.62 -15.08
C THR A 196 22.51 4.32 -16.50
N ALA A 197 21.78 5.26 -17.12
CA ALA A 197 21.41 5.12 -18.53
C ALA A 197 22.68 4.84 -19.37
N PRO A 198 22.63 3.90 -20.33
CA PRO A 198 23.78 3.53 -21.15
C PRO A 198 24.31 4.68 -22.01
#